data_AF-A0A2H0R6K5-F1
#
_entry.id   AF-A0A2H0R6K5-F1
#
_cell.length_a   1.000
_cell.length_b   1.000
_cell.length_c   1.000
_cell.angle_alpha   90.00
_cell.angle_beta   90.00
_cell.angle_gamma   90.00
#
_symmetry.space_group_name_H-M   'P 1'
#
loop_
_entity.id
_entity.type
_entity.pdbx_description
1 polymer ?
#
loop_
_entity_poly.entity_id
_entity_poly.type
_entity_poly.pdbx_seq_one_letter_code
_entity_poly.pdbx_strand_id
1 'polypeptide(L)'
;MNLKEFFSQHKNIFIAVVALIFLISEIVFLSYDYFNKQSADILKTTSRLSDEPLCDNHSEIEEFEKPISIIWTAKIDGCLASCEGASFTRVPEENIHPRFAGYYSKELKEEIKINDQIFKIYGDWIGINADHPFTVFDNKCVPIVNVHKIEKIKEIDNK
;
A
#
# COMPACT_ATOMS: atom_id res chain seq x y z
N MET A 1 -29.02 55.29 25.08
CA MET A 1 -27.96 55.69 24.13
C MET A 1 -28.40 55.26 22.74
N ASN A 2 -28.53 56.21 21.80
CA ASN A 2 -29.12 55.91 20.49
C ASN A 2 -28.07 55.30 19.55
N LEU A 3 -28.47 54.45 18.60
CA LEU A 3 -27.53 53.67 17.77
C LEU A 3 -26.51 54.56 17.03
N LYS A 4 -26.95 55.77 16.62
CA LYS A 4 -26.10 56.79 15.97
C LYS A 4 -24.98 57.34 16.88
N GLU A 5 -25.20 57.44 18.19
CA GLU A 5 -24.20 57.95 19.13
C GLU A 5 -23.13 56.90 19.44
N PHE A 6 -23.55 55.62 19.55
CA PHE A 6 -22.64 54.49 19.73
C PHE A 6 -21.67 54.34 18.55
N PHE A 7 -22.16 54.43 17.31
CA PHE A 7 -21.31 54.39 16.12
C PHE A 7 -20.41 55.62 15.98
N SER A 8 -20.80 56.78 16.52
CA SER A 8 -19.97 57.98 16.49
C SER A 8 -18.77 57.87 17.43
N GLN A 9 -18.96 57.37 18.66
CA GLN A 9 -17.87 57.18 19.63
C GLN A 9 -16.92 56.03 19.26
N HIS A 10 -17.40 55.00 18.58
CA HIS A 10 -16.60 53.81 18.23
C HIS A 10 -16.27 53.70 16.74
N LYS A 11 -16.47 54.78 15.96
CA LYS A 11 -16.27 54.82 14.50
C LYS A 11 -14.89 54.29 14.09
N ASN A 12 -13.84 54.68 14.81
CA ASN A 12 -12.47 54.27 14.52
C ASN A 12 -12.22 52.78 14.82
N ILE A 13 -12.87 52.24 15.87
CA ILE A 13 -12.78 50.81 16.22
C ILE A 13 -13.50 49.97 15.17
N PHE A 14 -14.67 50.40 14.72
CA PHE A 14 -15.43 49.71 13.68
C PHE A 14 -14.67 49.67 12.35
N ILE A 15 -14.07 50.79 11.94
CA ILE A 15 -13.24 50.86 10.72
C ILE A 15 -12.02 49.93 10.84
N ALA A 16 -11.36 49.90 12.01
CA ALA A 16 -10.20 49.03 12.24
C ALA A 16 -10.57 47.53 12.17
N VAL A 17 -11.71 47.13 12.73
CA VAL A 17 -12.19 45.74 12.67
C VAL A 17 -12.52 45.33 11.24
N VAL A 18 -13.20 46.19 10.48
CA VAL A 18 -13.51 45.91 9.06
C VAL A 18 -12.22 45.76 8.25
N ALA A 19 -11.26 46.67 8.42
CA ALA A 19 -9.96 46.58 7.74
C ALA A 19 -9.19 45.29 8.09
N LEU A 20 -9.24 44.87 9.36
CA LEU A 20 -8.60 43.63 9.80
C LEU A 20 -9.24 42.38 9.14
N ILE A 21 -10.57 42.35 9.00
CA ILE A 21 -11.28 41.25 8.33
C ILE A 21 -10.86 41.16 6.86
N PHE A 22 -10.78 42.30 6.17
CA PHE A 22 -10.31 42.34 4.77
C PHE A 22 -8.88 41.82 4.64
N LEU A 23 -7.96 42.23 5.51
CA LEU A 23 -6.58 41.76 5.49
C LEU A 23 -6.47 40.25 5.73
N ILE A 24 -7.26 39.70 6.66
CA ILE A 24 -7.29 38.25 6.91
C ILE A 24 -7.82 37.51 5.68
N SER A 25 -8.84 38.02 5.00
CA SER A 25 -9.38 37.37 3.80
C SER A 25 -8.38 37.29 2.65
N GLU A 26 -7.55 38.32 2.45
CA GLU A 26 -6.52 38.29 1.40
C GLU A 26 -5.41 37.28 1.72
N ILE A 27 -5.00 37.16 3.00
CA ILE A 27 -4.02 36.16 3.43
C ILE A 27 -4.55 34.73 3.22
N VAL A 28 -5.83 34.49 3.53
CA VAL A 28 -6.47 33.18 3.30
C VAL A 28 -6.55 32.86 1.81
N PHE A 29 -6.90 33.83 0.97
CA PHE A 29 -6.98 33.61 -0.48
C PHE A 29 -5.60 33.30 -1.10
N LEU A 30 -4.56 34.06 -0.72
CA LEU A 30 -3.20 33.84 -1.20
C LEU A 30 -2.62 32.48 -0.77
N SER A 31 -2.94 32.03 0.45
CA SER A 31 -2.49 30.72 0.93
C SER A 31 -3.21 29.56 0.24
N TYR A 32 -4.49 29.71 -0.12
CA TYR A 32 -5.25 28.70 -0.86
C TYR A 32 -4.68 28.47 -2.28
N ASP A 33 -4.37 29.54 -3.01
CA ASP A 33 -3.79 29.43 -4.36
C ASP A 33 -2.38 28.82 -4.33
N TYR A 34 -1.57 29.17 -3.33
CA TYR A 34 -0.24 28.58 -3.16
C TYR A 34 -0.31 27.06 -2.89
N PHE A 35 -1.22 26.62 -2.01
CA PHE A 35 -1.43 25.20 -1.73
C PHE A 35 -1.91 24.42 -2.95
N ASN A 36 -2.83 24.96 -3.74
CA ASN A 36 -3.33 24.29 -4.95
C ASN A 36 -2.23 24.15 -6.02
N LYS A 37 -1.37 25.16 -6.18
CA LYS A 37 -0.27 25.12 -7.14
C LYS A 37 0.81 24.11 -6.74
N GLN A 38 1.15 24.02 -5.45
CA GLN A 38 2.08 23.02 -4.95
C GLN A 38 1.53 21.59 -5.09
N SER A 39 0.24 21.40 -4.84
CA SER A 39 -0.45 20.12 -5.02
C SER A 39 -0.42 19.65 -6.48
N ALA A 40 -0.58 20.57 -7.43
CA ALA A 40 -0.51 20.28 -8.87
C ALA A 40 0.91 19.91 -9.33
N ASP A 41 1.96 20.53 -8.79
CA ASP A 41 3.36 20.20 -9.13
C ASP A 41 3.81 18.86 -8.51
N ILE A 42 3.32 18.50 -7.32
CA ILE A 42 3.57 17.18 -6.73
C ILE A 42 2.91 16.10 -7.59
N LEU A 43 1.67 16.30 -8.04
CA LEU A 43 0.95 15.37 -8.92
C LEU A 43 1.66 15.18 -10.28
N LYS A 44 2.28 16.24 -10.82
CA LYS A 44 3.07 16.19 -12.06
C LYS A 44 4.43 15.53 -11.91
N THR A 45 5.01 15.57 -10.70
CA THR A 45 6.32 14.97 -10.42
C THR A 45 6.19 13.47 -10.16
N THR A 46 5.12 13.02 -9.50
CA THR A 46 4.83 11.59 -9.34
C THR A 46 4.44 10.90 -10.65
N SER A 47 3.82 11.61 -11.60
CA SER A 47 3.44 11.01 -12.89
C SER A 47 4.61 10.81 -13.87
N ARG A 48 5.83 11.28 -13.56
CA ARG A 48 7.03 11.13 -14.41
C ARG A 48 8.01 10.07 -13.92
N LEU A 49 7.71 9.41 -12.79
CA LEU A 49 8.55 8.36 -12.19
C LEU A 49 8.14 6.93 -12.58
N SER A 50 7.18 6.74 -13.50
CA SER A 50 6.54 5.44 -13.73
C SER A 50 6.74 4.83 -15.13
N ASP A 51 7.70 5.30 -15.93
CA ASP A 51 7.88 4.73 -17.29
C ASP A 51 8.77 3.48 -17.29
N GLU A 52 9.47 3.17 -16.20
CA GLU A 52 10.20 1.91 -16.06
C GLU A 52 9.31 0.84 -15.41
N PRO A 53 9.20 -0.36 -16.02
CA PRO A 53 8.41 -1.44 -15.46
C PRO A 53 8.99 -1.90 -14.12
N LEU A 54 8.13 -2.06 -13.12
CA LEU A 54 8.50 -2.45 -11.75
C LEU A 54 9.14 -3.84 -11.65
N CYS A 55 8.97 -4.68 -12.67
CA CYS A 55 9.49 -6.04 -12.74
C CYS A 55 9.71 -6.45 -14.21
N ASP A 56 10.62 -7.41 -14.43
CA ASP A 56 11.00 -7.89 -15.76
C ASP A 56 9.81 -8.47 -16.53
N ASN A 57 8.89 -9.14 -15.83
CA ASN A 57 7.67 -9.75 -16.37
C ASN A 57 6.42 -8.88 -16.15
N HIS A 58 6.55 -7.55 -16.20
CA HIS A 58 5.41 -6.63 -16.02
C HIS A 58 4.23 -6.89 -16.98
N SER A 59 4.48 -7.49 -18.15
CA SER A 59 3.43 -7.91 -19.08
C SER A 59 2.54 -9.04 -18.55
N GLU A 60 2.98 -9.76 -17.51
CA GLU A 60 2.23 -10.81 -16.81
C GLU A 60 1.42 -10.25 -15.65
N ILE A 61 1.49 -8.93 -15.37
CA ILE A 61 0.65 -8.32 -14.34
C ILE A 61 -0.81 -8.47 -14.75
N GLU A 62 -1.57 -9.13 -13.87
CA GLU A 62 -2.97 -9.44 -14.07
C GLU A 62 -3.67 -9.42 -12.72
N GLU A 63 -4.77 -8.67 -12.62
CA GLU A 63 -5.70 -8.76 -11.51
C GLU A 63 -6.91 -9.57 -11.96
N PHE A 64 -7.25 -10.63 -11.23
CA PHE A 64 -8.39 -11.45 -11.60
C PHE A 64 -9.69 -10.77 -11.16
N GLU A 65 -10.72 -10.81 -12.02
CA GLU A 65 -12.06 -10.33 -11.67
C GLU A 65 -12.60 -11.05 -10.42
N LYS A 66 -12.24 -12.33 -10.27
CA LYS A 66 -12.54 -13.14 -9.08
C LYS A 66 -11.29 -13.92 -8.67
N PRO A 67 -10.95 -13.96 -7.38
CA PRO A 67 -9.84 -14.75 -6.90
C PRO A 67 -10.00 -16.24 -7.24
N ILE A 68 -8.89 -16.90 -7.55
CA ILE A 68 -8.83 -18.33 -7.86
C ILE A 68 -8.42 -19.07 -6.60
N SER A 69 -9.27 -19.97 -6.08
CA SER A 69 -8.90 -20.77 -4.93
C SER A 69 -7.81 -21.78 -5.30
N ILE A 70 -6.77 -21.84 -4.47
CA ILE A 70 -5.58 -22.66 -4.70
C ILE A 70 -5.28 -23.58 -3.53
N ILE A 71 -4.61 -24.67 -3.86
CA ILE A 71 -3.97 -25.57 -2.91
C ILE A 71 -2.56 -25.82 -3.44
N TRP A 72 -1.58 -25.12 -2.87
CA TRP A 72 -0.18 -25.24 -3.29
C TRP A 72 0.66 -25.88 -2.21
N THR A 73 1.66 -26.65 -2.62
CA THR A 73 2.71 -27.12 -1.71
C THR A 73 3.88 -26.17 -1.84
N ALA A 74 4.39 -25.65 -0.72
CA ALA A 74 5.44 -24.64 -0.72
C ALA A 74 6.31 -24.66 0.54
N LYS A 75 7.51 -24.10 0.43
CA LYS A 75 8.40 -23.73 1.55
C LYS A 75 8.26 -22.25 1.84
N ILE A 76 8.61 -21.85 3.05
CA ILE A 76 8.59 -20.46 3.50
C ILE A 76 10.02 -19.94 3.43
N ASP A 77 10.26 -18.95 2.58
CA ASP A 77 11.60 -18.41 2.36
C ASP A 77 11.91 -17.29 3.37
N GLY A 78 10.88 -16.58 3.82
CA GLY A 78 11.01 -15.51 4.80
C GLY A 78 9.76 -14.63 4.87
N CYS A 79 9.70 -13.73 5.84
CA CYS A 79 8.60 -12.78 5.95
C CYS A 79 8.66 -11.71 4.85
N LEU A 80 7.51 -11.23 4.39
CA LEU A 80 7.43 -9.97 3.62
C LEU A 80 7.80 -8.80 4.55
N ALA A 81 8.16 -7.64 3.99
CA ALA A 81 8.38 -6.46 4.82
C ALA A 81 7.08 -6.10 5.57
N SER A 82 7.18 -5.79 6.88
CA SER A 82 6.12 -5.74 7.92
C SER A 82 5.73 -7.07 8.58
N CYS A 83 6.14 -8.23 8.04
CA CYS A 83 5.73 -9.57 8.50
C CYS A 83 4.21 -9.75 8.59
N GLU A 84 3.46 -9.05 7.73
CA GLU A 84 2.02 -9.24 7.47
C GLU A 84 1.77 -10.39 6.46
N GLY A 85 2.83 -10.93 5.89
CA GLY A 85 2.84 -12.11 5.05
C GLY A 85 4.22 -12.77 4.99
N ALA A 86 4.36 -13.77 4.12
CA ALA A 86 5.62 -14.42 3.80
C ALA A 86 5.82 -14.58 2.29
N SER A 87 7.08 -14.74 1.91
CA SER A 87 7.50 -15.23 0.62
C SER A 87 7.57 -16.76 0.66
N PHE A 88 7.07 -17.38 -0.40
CA PHE A 88 6.97 -18.81 -0.52
C PHE A 88 7.57 -19.29 -1.83
N THR A 89 8.19 -20.47 -1.80
CA THR A 89 8.65 -21.21 -2.99
C THR A 89 7.86 -22.51 -3.13
N ARG A 90 7.18 -22.68 -4.26
CA ARG A 90 6.36 -23.86 -4.58
C ARG A 90 7.23 -25.10 -4.76
N VAL A 91 6.68 -26.25 -4.37
CA VAL A 91 7.31 -27.57 -4.50
C VAL A 91 6.37 -28.48 -5.31
N PRO A 92 6.82 -29.04 -6.45
CA PRO A 92 8.10 -28.80 -7.11
C PRO A 92 8.20 -27.40 -7.74
N GLU A 93 9.43 -26.92 -7.92
CA GLU A 93 9.75 -25.57 -8.46
C GLU A 93 9.52 -25.45 -9.98
N GLU A 94 9.08 -26.51 -10.65
CA GLU A 94 8.83 -26.55 -12.10
C GLU A 94 7.57 -25.78 -12.53
N ASN A 95 7.02 -24.93 -11.68
CA ASN A 95 5.86 -24.12 -12.00
C ASN A 95 6.25 -22.82 -12.72
N ILE A 96 5.37 -22.33 -13.60
CA ILE A 96 5.52 -21.04 -14.30
C ILE A 96 5.77 -19.89 -13.30
N HIS A 97 5.13 -19.95 -12.13
CA HIS A 97 5.40 -19.04 -11.02
C HIS A 97 5.88 -19.83 -9.80
N PRO A 98 7.20 -20.08 -9.68
CA PRO A 98 7.74 -20.88 -8.60
C PRO A 98 7.67 -20.17 -7.25
N ARG A 99 7.71 -18.83 -7.24
CA ARG A 99 7.62 -18.02 -6.02
C ARG A 99 6.29 -17.30 -5.95
N PHE A 100 5.79 -17.04 -4.75
CA PHE A 100 4.60 -16.21 -4.53
C PHE A 100 4.64 -15.49 -3.19
N ALA A 101 3.92 -14.38 -3.10
CA ALA A 101 3.70 -13.66 -1.85
C ALA A 101 2.38 -14.12 -1.23
N GLY A 102 2.42 -14.57 0.02
CA GLY A 102 1.24 -14.99 0.76
C GLY A 102 1.00 -14.09 1.96
N TYR A 103 -0.13 -13.39 1.97
CA TYR A 103 -0.60 -12.61 3.11
C TYR A 103 -1.46 -13.48 4.01
N TYR A 104 -1.32 -13.36 5.32
CA TYR A 104 -2.08 -14.16 6.29
C TYR A 104 -2.43 -13.36 7.53
N SER A 105 -3.46 -13.81 8.26
CA SER A 105 -3.85 -13.21 9.53
C SER A 105 -2.77 -13.39 10.60
N LYS A 106 -2.78 -12.54 11.63
CA LYS A 106 -1.85 -12.65 12.77
C LYS A 106 -1.92 -14.00 13.48
N GLU A 107 -3.08 -14.66 13.46
CA GLU A 107 -3.30 -15.96 14.10
C GLU A 107 -2.47 -17.07 13.42
N LEU A 108 -2.43 -17.07 12.08
CA LEU A 108 -1.62 -18.02 11.30
C LEU A 108 -0.12 -17.80 11.48
N LYS A 109 0.30 -16.59 11.85
CA LYS A 109 1.71 -16.24 12.04
C LYS A 109 2.38 -17.04 13.16
N GLU A 110 1.65 -17.41 14.20
CA GLU A 110 2.19 -18.19 15.33
C GLU A 110 2.45 -19.66 14.95
N GLU A 111 1.75 -20.18 13.94
CA GLU A 111 1.92 -21.55 13.43
C GLU A 111 3.10 -21.67 12.45
N ILE A 112 3.55 -20.54 11.91
CA ILE A 112 4.61 -20.46 10.91
C ILE A 112 5.95 -20.23 11.62
N LYS A 113 6.74 -21.29 11.76
CA LYS A 113 8.17 -21.15 12.05
C LYS A 113 8.93 -21.18 10.72
N ILE A 114 9.83 -20.21 10.51
CA ILE A 114 10.75 -20.18 9.38
C ILE A 114 11.81 -21.26 9.61
N ASN A 115 11.40 -22.50 9.34
CA ASN A 115 12.24 -23.69 9.31
C ASN A 115 12.05 -24.30 7.92
N ASP A 116 13.00 -25.11 7.43
CA ASP A 116 12.95 -25.82 6.14
C ASP A 116 11.81 -26.87 6.07
N GLN A 117 10.58 -26.44 6.32
CA GLN A 117 9.39 -27.24 6.37
C GLN A 117 8.59 -27.02 5.09
N ILE A 118 7.97 -28.09 4.62
CA ILE A 118 7.08 -28.04 3.47
C ILE A 118 5.65 -27.98 3.98
N PHE A 119 4.91 -27.00 3.49
CA PHE A 119 3.55 -26.72 3.87
C PHE A 119 2.59 -26.89 2.69
N LYS A 120 1.35 -27.20 3.01
CA LYS A 120 0.21 -27.08 2.12
C LYS A 120 -0.47 -25.74 2.42
N ILE A 121 -0.52 -24.88 1.42
CA ILE A 121 -1.06 -23.53 1.48
C ILE A 121 -2.43 -23.54 0.81
N TYR A 122 -3.45 -23.17 1.57
CA TYR A 122 -4.80 -22.97 1.08
C TYR A 122 -5.06 -21.47 1.07
N GLY A 123 -5.50 -20.96 -0.06
CA GLY A 123 -5.71 -19.54 -0.20
C GLY A 123 -6.45 -19.19 -1.48
N ASP A 124 -6.54 -17.89 -1.70
CA ASP A 124 -7.10 -17.32 -2.92
C ASP A 124 -5.99 -16.55 -3.65
N TRP A 125 -5.67 -17.01 -4.85
CA TRP A 125 -4.77 -16.33 -5.76
C TRP A 125 -5.53 -15.17 -6.42
N ILE A 126 -5.13 -13.94 -6.13
CA ILE A 126 -5.84 -12.73 -6.56
C ILE A 126 -5.31 -12.14 -7.87
N GLY A 127 -4.09 -12.53 -8.26
CA GLY A 127 -3.42 -12.02 -9.45
C GLY A 127 -1.90 -12.13 -9.38
N ILE A 128 -1.24 -11.53 -10.37
CA ILE A 128 0.22 -11.31 -10.42
C ILE A 128 0.43 -9.81 -10.37
N ASN A 129 1.16 -9.30 -9.38
CA ASN A 129 1.29 -7.85 -9.19
C ASN A 129 2.66 -7.47 -8.60
N ALA A 130 3.00 -6.19 -8.69
CA ALA A 130 4.11 -5.54 -8.00
C ALA A 130 3.55 -4.48 -7.04
N ASP A 131 3.17 -4.91 -5.83
CA ASP A 131 2.87 -3.99 -4.73
C ASP A 131 4.20 -3.59 -4.09
N HIS A 132 4.94 -2.70 -4.77
CA HIS A 132 6.28 -2.31 -4.40
C HIS A 132 6.29 -1.62 -3.02
N PRO A 133 7.22 -1.94 -2.08
CA PRO A 133 8.39 -2.83 -2.21
C PRO A 133 8.17 -4.30 -1.78
N PHE A 134 6.93 -4.76 -1.60
CA PHE A 134 6.67 -5.96 -0.80
C PHE A 134 6.63 -7.28 -1.59
N THR A 135 6.47 -7.26 -2.92
CA THR A 135 6.13 -8.47 -3.68
C THR A 135 6.84 -8.64 -5.04
N VAL A 136 8.03 -8.05 -5.21
CA VAL A 136 8.90 -8.33 -6.35
C VAL A 136 10.02 -9.27 -5.91
N PHE A 137 10.08 -10.48 -6.49
CA PHE A 137 11.09 -11.49 -6.14
C PHE A 137 11.94 -11.81 -7.36
N ASP A 138 13.26 -11.68 -7.20
CA ASP A 138 14.22 -11.91 -8.28
C ASP A 138 13.88 -11.08 -9.54
N ASN A 139 13.52 -9.81 -9.32
CA ASN A 139 13.01 -8.86 -10.32
C ASN A 139 11.73 -9.27 -11.05
N LYS A 140 11.01 -10.29 -10.57
CA LYS A 140 9.74 -10.73 -11.14
C LYS A 140 8.55 -10.36 -10.26
N CYS A 141 7.49 -9.90 -10.90
CA CYS A 141 6.16 -9.88 -10.34
C CYS A 141 5.72 -11.32 -10.12
N VAL A 142 5.21 -11.61 -8.92
CA VAL A 142 4.81 -12.96 -8.53
C VAL A 142 3.32 -13.02 -8.20
N PRO A 143 2.74 -14.23 -8.17
CA PRO A 143 1.41 -14.43 -7.63
C PRO A 143 1.26 -13.83 -6.23
N ILE A 144 0.12 -13.20 -6.01
CA ILE A 144 -0.31 -12.73 -4.70
C ILE A 144 -1.43 -13.65 -4.20
N VAL A 145 -1.27 -14.18 -3.00
CA VAL A 145 -2.20 -15.13 -2.39
C VAL A 145 -2.67 -14.61 -1.04
N ASN A 146 -3.98 -14.58 -0.84
CA ASN A 146 -4.55 -14.45 0.50
C ASN A 146 -4.64 -15.85 1.12
N VAL A 147 -3.84 -16.11 2.15
CA VAL A 147 -3.70 -17.43 2.77
C VAL A 147 -4.67 -17.58 3.93
N HIS A 148 -5.51 -18.61 3.83
CA HIS A 148 -6.54 -18.93 4.82
C HIS A 148 -6.13 -20.03 5.77
N LYS A 149 -5.26 -20.93 5.31
CA LYS A 149 -4.82 -22.09 6.10
C LYS A 149 -3.46 -22.59 5.63
N ILE A 150 -2.65 -23.04 6.58
CA ILE A 150 -1.36 -23.67 6.34
C ILE A 150 -1.34 -25.02 7.07
N GLU A 151 -0.94 -26.09 6.37
CA GLU A 151 -0.79 -27.42 6.97
C GLU A 151 0.65 -27.93 6.79
N LYS A 152 1.34 -28.30 7.87
CA LYS A 152 2.67 -28.91 7.80
C LYS A 152 2.56 -30.31 7.18
N ILE A 153 3.29 -30.57 6.09
CA ILE A 153 3.33 -31.88 5.42
C ILE A 153 4.60 -32.66 5.82
N LYS A 154 5.76 -31.98 5.88
CA LYS A 154 7.05 -32.64 6.13
C LYS A 154 8.07 -31.69 6.74
N GLU A 155 8.90 -32.21 7.62
CA GLU A 155 10.12 -31.56 8.11
C GLU A 155 11.30 -32.07 7.28
N ILE A 156 12.08 -31.16 6.69
CA ILE A 156 13.33 -31.54 6.04
C ILE A 156 14.36 -31.66 7.17
N ASP A 157 14.65 -32.89 7.57
CA ASP A 157 15.76 -33.17 8.49
C ASP A 157 17.07 -32.88 7.76
N ASN A 158 17.64 -31.70 7.97
CA ASN A 158 19.02 -31.39 7.58
C ASN A 158 19.94 -32.16 8.52
N LYS A 159 20.35 -33.36 8.10
CA LYS A 159 21.34 -34.20 8.79
C LYS A 159 22.75 -33.92 8.29
#